data_AF-A0A820KK85-F1
#
_entry.id   AF-A0A820KK85-F1
#
_cell.length_a   1.000
_cell.length_b   1.000
_cell.length_c   1.000
_cell.angle_alpha   90.00
_cell.angle_beta   90.00
_cell.angle_gamma   90.00
#
_symmetry.space_group_name_H-M   'P 1'
#
loop_
_entity.id
_entity.type
_entity.pdbx_description
1 polymer ?
#
loop_
_entity_poly.entity_id
_entity_poly.type
_entity_poly.pdbx_seq_one_letter_code
_entity_poly.pdbx_strand_id
1 'polypeptide(L)'
;VNSHIQTSWKIVLFVSGHEATNEVLKSGDIVRLYHAEQEKFLTCDNYRKKSVVFLRATGRTSATSATSSNALWEIEVVQQDPCRGGVGHWNSLFRFKHLATGQYLAAEVDLDLTFDLTRQKLRGTSSTPVFALVPIPHGYDISSIFEF
;
A
#
# COMPACT_ATOMS: atom_id res chain seq x y z
N VAL A 1 45.56 -21.02 3.84
CA VAL A 1 44.36 -21.80 4.17
C VAL A 1 43.27 -21.40 3.19
N ASN A 2 43.10 -22.17 2.10
CA ASN A 2 42.05 -21.91 1.11
C ASN A 2 40.75 -22.55 1.61
N SER A 3 39.93 -21.82 2.35
CA SER A 3 38.58 -22.25 2.69
C SER A 3 37.66 -21.93 1.51
N HIS A 4 37.49 -22.88 0.59
CA HIS A 4 36.33 -22.87 -0.29
C HIS A 4 35.09 -23.10 0.58
N ILE A 5 34.36 -22.02 0.88
CA ILE A 5 33.09 -22.10 1.59
C ILE A 5 32.01 -22.45 0.57
N GLN A 6 31.40 -23.62 0.72
CA GLN A 6 30.28 -24.04 -0.10
C GLN A 6 29.00 -23.36 0.40
N THR A 7 28.39 -22.52 -0.44
CA THR A 7 27.12 -21.84 -0.16
C THR A 7 26.00 -22.50 -0.98
N SER A 8 24.88 -22.84 -0.32
CA SER A 8 23.69 -23.40 -0.97
C SER A 8 22.67 -22.32 -1.30
N TRP A 9 22.06 -22.41 -2.49
CA TRP A 9 21.03 -21.48 -2.97
C TRP A 9 19.72 -22.23 -3.16
N LYS A 10 18.62 -21.70 -2.60
CA LYS A 10 17.26 -22.20 -2.83
C LYS A 10 16.51 -21.17 -3.68
N ILE A 11 15.96 -21.61 -4.81
CA ILE A 11 15.09 -20.80 -5.66
C ILE A 11 13.65 -21.24 -5.40
N VAL A 12 12.76 -20.27 -5.19
CA VAL A 12 11.32 -20.51 -5.00
C VAL A 12 10.57 -19.78 -6.10
N LEU A 13 9.52 -20.40 -6.64
CA LEU A 13 8.65 -19.76 -7.62
C LEU A 13 7.91 -18.59 -6.96
N PHE A 14 8.08 -17.38 -7.49
CA PHE A 14 7.38 -16.20 -6.99
C PHE A 14 5.99 -16.03 -7.60
N VAL A 15 5.88 -15.95 -8.94
CA VAL A 15 4.61 -15.90 -9.68
C VAL A 15 4.72 -16.80 -10.91
N SER A 16 3.65 -17.54 -11.24
CA SER A 16 3.62 -18.38 -12.45
C SER A 16 3.60 -17.53 -13.72
N GLY A 17 4.51 -17.80 -14.65
CA GLY A 17 4.60 -17.04 -15.91
C GLY A 17 3.36 -17.16 -16.81
N HIS A 18 2.65 -18.29 -16.75
CA HIS A 18 1.40 -18.48 -17.49
C HIS A 18 0.26 -17.60 -16.96
N GLU A 19 0.26 -17.33 -15.65
CA GLU A 19 -0.77 -16.53 -14.99
C GLU A 19 -0.45 -15.02 -15.05
N ALA A 20 0.84 -14.68 -15.12
CA ALA A 20 1.35 -13.31 -15.07
C ALA A 20 1.20 -12.53 -16.40
N THR A 21 0.01 -12.51 -17.00
CA THR A 21 -0.27 -11.67 -18.17
C THR A 21 -0.11 -10.18 -17.82
N ASN A 22 -0.02 -9.31 -18.83
CA ASN A 22 0.08 -7.86 -18.62
C ASN A 22 -1.28 -7.18 -18.37
N GLU A 23 -2.37 -7.95 -18.41
CA GLU A 23 -3.73 -7.45 -18.29
C GLU A 23 -4.30 -7.60 -16.87
N VAL A 24 -3.58 -8.33 -16.01
CA VAL A 24 -3.98 -8.62 -14.63
C VAL A 24 -3.07 -7.92 -13.64
N LEU A 25 -3.63 -7.50 -12.51
CA LEU A 25 -2.85 -7.01 -11.37
C LEU A 25 -2.10 -8.19 -10.74
N LYS A 26 -0.81 -8.05 -10.43
CA LYS A 26 0.00 -9.11 -9.81
C LYS A 26 0.95 -8.57 -8.76
N SER A 27 1.45 -9.46 -7.93
CA SER A 27 2.47 -9.13 -6.92
C SER A 27 3.72 -8.55 -7.59
N GLY A 28 4.24 -7.46 -7.05
CA GLY A 28 5.36 -6.71 -7.60
C GLY A 28 4.95 -5.60 -8.59
N ASP A 29 3.69 -5.51 -9.00
CA ASP A 29 3.22 -4.38 -9.80
C ASP A 29 3.33 -3.08 -9.00
N ILE A 30 3.74 -2.00 -9.68
CA ILE A 30 3.81 -0.66 -9.10
C ILE A 30 2.64 0.16 -9.62
N VAL A 31 1.78 0.61 -8.70
CA VAL A 31 0.56 1.35 -9.02
C VAL A 31 0.52 2.71 -8.34
N ARG A 32 -0.46 3.52 -8.76
CA ARG A 32 -0.88 4.74 -8.05
C ARG A 32 -2.35 4.63 -7.71
N LEU A 33 -2.70 4.87 -6.45
CA LEU A 33 -4.09 4.88 -5.99
C LEU A 33 -4.69 6.27 -6.24
N TYR A 34 -5.74 6.34 -7.07
CA TYR A 34 -6.38 7.58 -7.49
C TYR A 34 -7.78 7.71 -6.91
N HIS A 35 -8.03 8.81 -6.21
CA HIS A 35 -9.35 9.17 -5.71
C HIS A 35 -10.13 9.89 -6.81
N ALA A 36 -11.11 9.20 -7.40
CA ALA A 36 -11.85 9.71 -8.57
C ALA A 36 -12.57 11.04 -8.30
N GLU A 37 -13.33 11.16 -7.20
CA GLU A 37 -14.16 12.36 -6.96
C GLU A 37 -13.36 13.63 -6.63
N GLN A 38 -12.18 13.47 -6.01
CA GLN A 38 -11.33 14.60 -5.63
C GLN A 38 -10.20 14.85 -6.63
N GLU A 39 -10.02 13.95 -7.58
CA GLU A 39 -8.95 13.96 -8.58
C GLU A 39 -7.54 14.02 -7.98
N LYS A 40 -7.29 13.22 -6.93
CA LYS A 40 -6.03 13.23 -6.16
C LYS A 40 -5.42 11.84 -6.08
N PHE A 41 -4.10 11.78 -5.96
CA PHE A 41 -3.39 10.54 -5.68
C PHE A 41 -3.14 10.38 -4.18
N LEU A 42 -3.22 9.14 -3.70
CA LEU A 42 -2.75 8.77 -2.37
C LEU A 42 -1.22 8.80 -2.36
N THR A 43 -0.67 9.59 -1.44
CA THR A 43 0.77 9.78 -1.29
C THR A 43 1.23 9.46 0.13
N CYS A 44 2.47 9.02 0.26
CA CYS A 44 3.16 8.85 1.54
C CYS A 44 4.42 9.73 1.55
N ASP A 45 4.56 10.58 2.56
CA ASP A 45 5.69 11.52 2.65
C ASP A 45 5.97 11.92 4.11
N ASN A 46 7.11 12.54 4.35
CA ASN A 46 7.47 13.05 5.67
C ASN A 46 6.88 14.44 5.91
N TYR A 47 6.02 14.57 6.92
CA TYR A 47 5.51 15.83 7.43
C TYR A 47 5.85 16.00 8.90
N ARG A 48 6.48 17.12 9.28
CA ARG A 48 6.92 17.41 10.67
C ARG A 48 7.69 16.25 11.32
N LYS A 49 8.62 15.65 10.57
CA LYS A 49 9.45 14.48 10.97
C LYS A 49 8.66 13.19 11.24
N LYS A 50 7.41 13.09 10.79
CA LYS A 50 6.60 11.87 10.82
C LYS A 50 6.21 11.47 9.41
N SER A 51 6.26 10.18 9.11
CA SER A 51 5.70 9.65 7.86
C SER A 51 4.18 9.73 7.93
N VAL A 52 3.55 10.25 6.89
CA VAL A 52 2.09 10.45 6.81
C VAL A 52 1.57 10.03 5.44
N VAL A 53 0.35 9.48 5.42
CA VAL A 53 -0.38 9.16 4.21
C VAL A 53 -1.47 10.21 3.99
N PHE A 54 -1.57 10.76 2.78
CA PHE A 54 -2.55 11.80 2.45
C PHE A 54 -2.82 11.91 0.95
N LEU A 55 -3.99 12.45 0.61
CA LEU A 55 -4.32 12.81 -0.77
C LEU A 55 -3.62 14.10 -1.17
N ARG A 56 -2.87 14.05 -2.27
CA ARG A 56 -2.16 15.21 -2.82
C ARG A 56 -2.82 15.70 -4.10
N ALA A 57 -3.20 16.97 -4.12
CA ALA A 57 -3.58 17.67 -5.34
C ALA A 57 -2.35 17.97 -6.20
N THR A 58 -2.54 18.03 -7.51
CA THR A 58 -1.50 18.41 -8.46
C THR A 58 -1.84 19.74 -9.12
N GLY A 59 -0.82 20.56 -9.36
CA GLY A 59 -0.97 21.79 -10.16
C GLY A 59 -0.91 21.54 -11.67
N ARG A 60 -0.93 20.27 -12.10
CA ARG A 60 -0.97 19.90 -13.53
C ARG A 60 -2.40 20.05 -14.05
N THR A 61 -2.54 20.30 -15.35
CA THR A 61 -3.84 20.39 -16.05
C THR A 61 -4.65 19.11 -15.99
N SER A 62 -3.99 17.95 -15.90
CA SER A 62 -4.60 16.66 -15.63
C SER A 62 -3.94 16.01 -14.44
N ALA A 63 -4.75 15.41 -13.56
CA ALA A 63 -4.24 14.65 -12.44
C ALA A 63 -3.32 13.51 -12.90
N THR A 64 -3.72 12.77 -13.93
CA THR A 64 -2.98 11.60 -14.47
C THR A 64 -1.58 11.93 -14.98
N SER A 65 -1.29 13.21 -15.25
CA SER A 65 0.04 13.69 -15.64
C SER A 65 1.00 13.89 -14.45
N ALA A 66 0.57 13.70 -13.21
CA ALA A 66 1.42 13.78 -12.04
C ALA A 66 2.34 12.55 -11.94
N THR A 67 3.63 12.77 -11.65
CA THR A 67 4.67 11.72 -11.67
C THR A 67 5.41 11.54 -10.35
N SER A 68 4.82 11.95 -9.22
CA SER A 68 5.50 11.88 -7.91
C SER A 68 5.85 10.44 -7.54
N SER A 69 7.12 10.21 -7.16
CA SER A 69 7.59 8.94 -6.59
C SER A 69 6.91 8.62 -5.25
N ASN A 70 6.42 9.64 -4.54
CA ASN A 70 5.73 9.51 -3.26
C ASN A 70 4.29 8.98 -3.40
N ALA A 71 3.85 8.71 -4.63
CA ALA A 71 2.54 8.12 -4.95
C ALA A 71 2.64 6.66 -5.42
N LEU A 72 3.84 6.07 -5.42
CA LEU A 72 4.07 4.73 -5.94
C LEU A 72 3.90 3.67 -4.84
N TRP A 73 3.04 2.70 -5.12
CA TRP A 73 2.72 1.59 -4.23
C TRP A 73 2.98 0.27 -4.93
N GLU A 74 3.85 -0.55 -4.35
CA GLU A 74 4.07 -1.94 -4.74
C GLU A 74 2.92 -2.80 -4.21
N ILE A 75 2.36 -3.62 -5.09
CA ILE A 75 1.31 -4.58 -4.78
C ILE A 75 1.92 -5.86 -4.23
N GLU A 76 1.45 -6.29 -3.07
CA GLU A 76 1.70 -7.65 -2.57
C GLU A 76 0.35 -8.38 -2.47
N VAL A 77 0.17 -9.42 -3.29
CA VAL A 77 -0.99 -10.32 -3.15
C VAL A 77 -0.68 -11.28 -2.01
N VAL A 78 -1.50 -11.27 -0.96
CA VAL A 78 -1.27 -12.07 0.23
C VAL A 78 -1.42 -13.56 -0.11
N GLN A 79 -0.38 -14.33 0.19
CA GLN A 79 -0.33 -15.78 0.01
C GLN A 79 -0.05 -16.46 1.35
N GLN A 80 -0.38 -17.75 1.45
CA GLN A 80 -0.03 -18.57 2.62
C GLN A 80 1.48 -18.74 2.79
N ASP A 81 2.23 -18.83 1.68
CA ASP A 81 3.69 -18.87 1.67
C ASP A 81 4.23 -17.44 1.47
N PRO A 82 4.97 -16.87 2.44
CA PRO A 82 5.53 -15.51 2.33
C PRO A 82 6.52 -15.33 1.17
N CYS A 83 7.09 -16.41 0.63
CA CYS A 83 8.01 -16.36 -0.50
C CYS A 83 7.30 -16.42 -1.86
N ARG A 84 5.95 -16.50 -1.87
CA ARG A 84 5.13 -16.51 -3.08
C ARG A 84 4.40 -15.19 -3.24
N GLY A 85 4.43 -14.68 -4.46
CA GLY A 85 3.46 -13.73 -4.93
C GLY A 85 2.27 -14.46 -5.58
N GLY A 86 1.37 -13.68 -6.14
CA GLY A 86 0.23 -14.19 -6.90
C GLY A 86 -0.33 -13.16 -7.87
N VAL A 87 -1.26 -13.62 -8.69
CA VAL A 87 -2.16 -12.76 -9.46
C VAL A 87 -3.30 -12.31 -8.55
N GLY A 88 -3.67 -11.04 -8.65
CA GLY A 88 -4.78 -10.45 -7.92
C GLY A 88 -6.11 -10.86 -8.55
N HIS A 89 -6.92 -11.57 -7.77
CA HIS A 89 -8.32 -11.84 -8.07
C HIS A 89 -9.22 -10.95 -7.21
N TRP A 90 -10.52 -10.92 -7.52
CA TRP A 90 -11.49 -10.09 -6.79
C TRP A 90 -11.54 -10.40 -5.28
N ASN A 91 -11.43 -11.67 -4.91
CA ASN A 91 -11.41 -12.15 -3.52
C ASN A 91 -10.00 -12.24 -2.94
N SER A 92 -8.99 -11.69 -3.62
CA SER A 92 -7.63 -11.68 -3.10
C SER A 92 -7.48 -10.62 -2.01
N LEU A 93 -6.59 -10.91 -1.08
CA LEU A 93 -6.16 -9.97 -0.07
C LEU A 93 -4.88 -9.28 -0.54
N PHE A 94 -4.77 -7.99 -0.30
CA PHE A 94 -3.69 -7.15 -0.80
C PHE A 94 -2.99 -6.40 0.34
N ARG A 95 -1.69 -6.16 0.16
CA ARG A 95 -0.96 -5.11 0.87
C ARG A 95 -0.41 -4.12 -0.12
N PHE A 96 -0.35 -2.86 0.31
CA PHE A 96 0.23 -1.77 -0.46
C PHE A 96 1.48 -1.28 0.24
N LYS A 97 2.64 -1.52 -0.38
CA LYS A 97 3.93 -1.09 0.16
C LYS A 97 4.39 0.15 -0.57
N HIS A 98 4.63 1.23 0.15
CA HIS A 98 5.15 2.45 -0.42
C HIS A 98 6.57 2.24 -0.96
N LEU A 99 6.77 2.47 -2.26
CA LEU A 99 8.00 2.08 -2.94
C LEU A 99 9.24 2.80 -2.41
N ALA A 100 9.11 4.09 -2.05
CA ALA A 100 10.26 4.88 -1.63
C ALA A 100 10.69 4.63 -0.18
N THR A 101 9.77 4.26 0.71
CA THR A 101 10.05 4.10 2.15
C THR A 101 10.03 2.64 2.62
N GLY A 102 9.45 1.73 1.84
CA GLY A 102 9.21 0.35 2.24
C GLY A 102 8.13 0.17 3.31
N GLN A 103 7.42 1.25 3.68
CA GLN A 103 6.35 1.20 4.67
C GLN A 103 5.05 0.69 4.03
N TYR A 104 4.22 0.02 4.82
CA TYR A 104 2.94 -0.52 4.39
C TYR A 104 1.82 0.45 4.74
N LEU A 105 0.85 0.58 3.83
CA LEU A 105 -0.42 1.23 4.13
C LEU A 105 -1.18 0.40 5.15
N ALA A 106 -1.73 1.03 6.17
CA ALA A 106 -2.55 0.39 7.18
C ALA A 106 -3.68 1.31 7.64
N ALA A 107 -4.65 0.77 8.37
CA ALA A 107 -5.69 1.53 9.04
C ALA A 107 -5.52 1.45 10.56
N GLU A 108 -5.49 2.61 11.23
CA GLU A 108 -5.45 2.71 12.70
C GLU A 108 -6.57 3.61 13.21
N VAL A 109 -6.91 3.47 14.49
CA VAL A 109 -7.89 4.36 15.15
C VAL A 109 -7.36 5.77 15.06
N ASP A 110 -8.17 6.66 14.47
CA ASP A 110 -7.84 8.06 14.40
C ASP A 110 -8.07 8.69 15.77
N LEU A 111 -6.98 9.15 16.39
CA LEU A 111 -6.96 9.79 17.70
C LEU A 111 -6.92 11.32 17.62
N ASP A 112 -6.89 11.90 16.41
CA ASP A 112 -6.91 13.36 16.29
C ASP A 112 -8.26 13.90 16.80
N LEU A 113 -8.24 14.92 17.66
CA LEU A 113 -9.45 15.49 18.26
C LEU A 113 -9.88 16.79 17.57
N THR A 114 -9.15 17.20 16.52
CA THR A 114 -9.49 18.39 15.73
C THR A 114 -10.85 18.20 15.06
N PHE A 115 -11.59 19.31 14.99
CA PHE A 115 -12.88 19.33 14.34
C PHE A 115 -12.70 19.19 12.83
N ASP A 116 -13.19 18.08 12.28
CA ASP A 116 -13.23 17.83 10.84
C ASP A 116 -14.64 17.35 10.45
N LEU A 117 -15.28 18.07 9.53
CA LEU A 117 -16.66 17.79 9.11
C LEU A 117 -16.80 16.43 8.41
N THR A 118 -15.78 16.02 7.64
CA THR A 118 -15.80 14.72 6.96
C THR A 118 -15.67 13.59 7.97
N ARG A 119 -14.82 13.76 8.98
CA ARG A 119 -14.65 12.81 10.06
C ARG A 119 -15.87 12.70 10.96
N GLN A 120 -16.58 13.81 11.20
CA GLN A 120 -17.83 13.77 11.95
C GLN A 120 -18.92 13.00 11.21
N LYS A 121 -18.99 13.08 9.87
CA LYS A 121 -19.93 12.27 9.07
C LYS A 121 -19.68 10.76 9.17
N LEU A 122 -18.43 10.35 9.42
CA LEU A 122 -18.06 8.94 9.59
C LEU A 122 -18.40 8.41 10.98
N ARG A 123 -18.57 9.29 11.98
CA ARG A 123 -19.00 8.91 13.33
C ARG A 123 -20.51 8.66 13.30
N GLY A 124 -20.91 7.39 13.16
CA GLY A 124 -22.32 7.00 13.25
C GLY A 124 -22.87 7.27 14.66
N THR A 125 -22.44 6.47 15.64
CA THR A 125 -22.73 6.71 17.07
C THR A 125 -21.52 7.30 17.77
N SER A 126 -21.71 7.98 18.92
CA SER A 126 -20.61 8.61 19.68
C SER A 126 -19.53 7.62 20.14
N SER A 127 -19.83 6.32 20.20
CA SER A 127 -18.91 5.25 20.60
C SER A 127 -18.19 4.56 19.44
N THR A 128 -18.58 4.80 18.18
CA THR A 128 -17.94 4.16 17.03
C THR A 128 -16.60 4.84 16.73
N PRO A 129 -15.48 4.10 16.77
CA PRO A 129 -14.18 4.68 16.40
C PRO A 129 -14.15 5.03 14.91
N VAL A 130 -13.45 6.10 14.57
CA VAL A 130 -13.10 6.42 13.19
C VAL A 130 -11.66 5.99 12.96
N PHE A 131 -11.35 5.54 11.75
CA PHE A 131 -10.03 5.08 11.36
C PHE A 131 -9.42 6.01 10.33
N ALA A 132 -8.09 6.10 10.33
CA ALA A 132 -7.32 6.83 9.35
C ALA A 132 -6.26 5.91 8.74
N LEU A 133 -5.89 6.19 7.49
CA LEU A 133 -4.80 5.50 6.82
C LEU A 133 -3.45 6.01 7.33
N VAL A 134 -2.57 5.09 7.71
CA VAL A 134 -1.25 5.37 8.26
C VAL A 134 -0.18 4.51 7.59
N PRO A 135 1.09 4.97 7.55
CA PRO A 135 2.19 4.13 7.12
C PRO A 135 2.82 3.39 8.31
N ILE A 136 2.93 2.05 8.21
CA ILE A 136 3.59 1.20 9.23
C ILE A 136 4.85 0.54 8.68
N PRO A 137 5.89 0.28 9.50
CA PRO A 137 7.17 -0.26 9.01
C PRO A 137 7.12 -1.74 8.62
N HIS A 138 6.13 -2.51 9.10
CA HIS A 138 6.06 -3.96 8.88
C HIS A 138 4.70 -4.37 8.33
N GLY A 139 4.70 -5.10 7.23
CA GLY A 139 3.49 -5.63 6.59
C GLY A 139 2.98 -6.92 7.21
N TYR A 140 3.28 -7.23 8.47
CA TYR A 140 2.75 -8.43 9.13
C TYR A 140 1.47 -8.16 9.91
N ASP A 141 1.13 -6.89 10.13
CA ASP A 141 -0.08 -6.51 10.84
C ASP A 141 -1.32 -6.75 9.95
N ILE A 142 -2.40 -7.26 10.56
CA ILE A 142 -3.71 -7.42 9.93
C ILE A 142 -4.28 -6.08 9.48
N SER A 143 -3.91 -4.99 10.15
CA SER A 143 -4.32 -3.61 9.84
C SER A 143 -3.86 -3.13 8.46
N SER A 144 -2.89 -3.81 7.85
CA SER A 144 -2.35 -3.51 6.51
C SER A 144 -2.85 -4.43 5.40
N ILE A 145 -3.87 -5.25 5.69
CA ILE A 145 -4.54 -6.11 4.69
C ILE A 145 -5.80 -5.41 4.19
N PHE A 146 -5.98 -5.40 2.88
CA PHE A 146 -7.13 -4.83 2.20
C PHE A 146 -7.78 -5.85 1.25
N GLU A 147 -9.08 -5.74 1.08
CA GLU A 147 -9.86 -6.37 0.01
C GLU A 147 -10.44 -5.29 -0.91
N PHE A 148 -10.80 -5.65 -2.15
CA PHE A 148 -11.45 -4.76 -3.11
C PHE A 148 -12.97 -4.87 -3.08
#